data_AF-A0A949TRA0-F1
#
_entry.id   AF-A0A949TRA0-F1
#
_cell.length_a   1.000
_cell.length_b   1.000
_cell.length_c   1.000
_cell.angle_alpha   90.00
_cell.angle_beta   90.00
_cell.angle_gamma   90.00
#
_symmetry.space_group_name_H-M   'P 1'
#
loop_
_entity.id
_entity.type
_entity.pdbx_description
1 polymer ?
#
loop_
_entity_poly.entity_id
_entity_poly.type
_entity_poly.pdbx_seq_one_letter_code
_entity_poly.pdbx_strand_id
1 'polypeptide(L)'
;MKMLLFKMEIIDVLNNNYKIKISNDIEDTLIEFNPYKKELNFIDNNTLAYCLKDNEYQLRKMLHNKRIDTYYVGFNVKLVLRWNKDVAAFNDRSKIVVLDKRNNDNHSYVINEDKYEAKIYKIFSDACYFENKKYGGFAFIIEDLEGNYKLHTEKVREIGSSQAELIAVIKAIELLKDIEKIRIVTDSQYVRKGLTEWIPCWKLNDFRTINGESVKNIENWLHFDNVCNGKYIEFQWIKGHSNHFENSLCDMYARDAAETPSPDT
;
A
#
# COMPACT_ATOMS: atom_id res chain seq x y z
N MET A 1 3.85 8.05 13.27
CA MET A 1 5.06 8.50 12.54
C MET A 1 4.80 9.85 11.86
N LYS A 2 5.72 10.82 11.96
CA LYS A 2 5.54 12.17 11.39
C LYS A 2 5.66 12.15 9.86
N MET A 3 4.72 12.80 9.18
CA MET A 3 4.74 13.00 7.73
C MET A 3 5.47 14.30 7.40
N LEU A 4 6.29 14.26 6.34
CA LEU A 4 6.98 15.42 5.79
C LEU A 4 6.39 15.72 4.42
N LEU A 5 5.85 16.92 4.25
CA LEU A 5 5.23 17.37 3.02
C LEU A 5 6.16 18.34 2.30
N PHE A 6 6.33 18.10 1.01
CA PHE A 6 7.14 18.93 0.12
C PHE A 6 6.39 19.18 -1.18
N LYS A 7 6.79 20.23 -1.90
CA LYS A 7 6.44 20.42 -3.30
C LYS A 7 7.67 20.15 -4.15
N MET A 8 7.52 19.32 -5.17
CA MET A 8 8.55 19.05 -6.17
C MET A 8 8.19 19.76 -7.47
N GLU A 9 9.15 20.42 -8.10
CA GLU A 9 9.03 21.05 -9.41
C GLU A 9 10.31 20.79 -10.23
N ILE A 10 10.17 20.27 -11.46
CA ILE A 10 11.29 20.14 -12.38
C ILE A 10 11.47 21.48 -13.09
N ILE A 11 12.61 22.15 -12.90
CA ILE A 11 12.81 23.53 -13.35
C ILE A 11 13.75 23.65 -14.54
N ASP A 12 14.63 22.67 -14.76
CA ASP A 12 15.61 22.70 -15.86
C ASP A 12 16.06 21.27 -16.21
N VAL A 13 16.63 21.10 -17.40
CA VAL A 13 17.25 19.84 -17.85
C VAL A 13 18.46 20.10 -18.74
N LEU A 14 19.58 19.45 -18.41
CA LEU A 14 20.79 19.47 -19.23
C LEU A 14 21.36 18.06 -19.35
N ASN A 15 21.53 17.54 -20.57
CA ASN A 15 22.09 16.20 -20.83
C ASN A 15 21.41 15.08 -20.01
N ASN A 16 20.07 15.11 -19.92
CA ASN A 16 19.24 14.21 -19.12
C ASN A 16 19.43 14.30 -17.59
N ASN A 17 20.16 15.30 -17.10
CA ASN A 17 20.17 15.66 -15.69
C ASN A 17 19.07 16.69 -15.44
N TYR A 18 18.09 16.32 -14.63
CA TYR A 18 16.94 17.16 -14.31
C TYR A 18 17.21 17.91 -13.02
N LYS A 19 17.14 19.23 -13.08
CA LYS A 19 17.21 20.08 -11.90
C LYS A 19 15.82 20.19 -11.30
N ILE A 20 15.71 19.79 -10.03
CA ILE A 20 14.45 19.66 -9.33
C ILE A 20 14.51 20.58 -8.11
N LYS A 21 13.57 21.51 -8.03
CA LYS A 21 13.31 22.31 -6.85
C LYS A 21 12.39 21.54 -5.92
N ILE A 22 12.83 21.38 -4.68
CA ILE A 22 12.03 20.82 -3.59
C ILE A 22 11.77 21.95 -2.59
N SER A 23 10.51 22.17 -2.24
CA SER A 23 10.08 23.25 -1.33
C SER A 23 9.33 22.67 -0.13
N ASN A 24 9.51 23.25 1.04
CA ASN A 24 8.56 23.15 2.16
C ASN A 24 7.93 24.54 2.42
N ASP A 25 7.25 24.73 3.55
CA ASP A 25 6.61 26.02 3.89
C ASP A 25 7.61 27.13 4.30
N ILE A 26 8.90 26.81 4.42
CA ILE A 26 9.95 27.66 5.01
C ILE A 26 11.01 28.02 3.98
N GLU A 27 11.48 27.05 3.20
CA GLU A 27 12.62 27.20 2.29
C GLU A 27 12.52 26.28 1.07
N ASP A 28 13.36 26.59 0.08
CA ASP A 28 13.57 25.82 -1.14
C ASP A 28 14.96 25.15 -1.11
N THR A 29 15.09 24.01 -1.77
CA THR A 29 16.39 23.38 -2.06
C THR A 29 16.40 22.82 -3.48
N LEU A 30 17.59 22.73 -4.07
CA LEU A 30 17.81 22.20 -5.39
C LEU A 30 18.53 20.85 -5.32
N ILE A 31 17.99 19.89 -6.06
CA ILE A 31 18.62 18.59 -6.34
C ILE A 31 18.76 18.41 -7.84
N GLU A 32 19.67 17.52 -8.24
CA GLU A 32 19.81 17.06 -9.61
C GLU A 32 19.60 15.55 -9.66
N PHE A 33 18.78 15.08 -10.59
CA PHE A 33 18.53 13.65 -10.76
C PHE A 33 18.61 13.23 -12.23
N ASN A 34 19.34 12.14 -12.48
CA ASN A 34 19.40 11.49 -13.78
C ASN A 34 18.56 10.21 -13.78
N PRO A 35 17.39 10.16 -14.46
CA PRO A 35 16.51 9.01 -14.44
C PRO A 35 17.07 7.77 -15.16
N TYR A 36 18.06 7.93 -16.04
CA TYR A 36 18.72 6.84 -16.75
C TYR A 36 19.84 6.21 -15.93
N LYS A 37 20.69 7.05 -15.32
CA LYS A 37 21.81 6.61 -14.48
C LYS A 37 21.41 6.31 -13.03
N LYS A 38 20.24 6.78 -12.58
CA LYS A 38 19.77 6.72 -11.19
C LYS A 38 20.68 7.47 -10.21
N GLU A 39 21.37 8.50 -10.72
CA GLU A 39 22.24 9.38 -9.95
C GLU A 39 21.41 10.53 -9.36
N LEU A 40 21.58 10.79 -8.07
CA LEU A 40 20.94 11.89 -7.33
C LEU A 40 22.05 12.68 -6.64
N ASN A 41 22.08 13.98 -6.90
CA ASN A 41 23.02 14.93 -6.30
C ASN A 41 22.24 16.04 -5.59
N PHE A 42 22.72 16.44 -4.41
CA PHE A 42 22.20 17.61 -3.70
C PHE A 42 23.04 18.83 -4.06
N ILE A 43 22.41 19.88 -4.58
CA ILE A 43 23.11 21.09 -5.02
C ILE A 43 23.32 22.03 -3.83
N ASP A 44 22.26 22.22 -3.03
CA ASP A 44 22.32 23.11 -1.87
C ASP A 44 22.70 22.36 -0.57
N ASN A 45 23.10 23.11 0.44
CA ASN A 45 23.48 22.60 1.77
C ASN A 45 22.69 23.31 2.89
N ASN A 46 21.39 23.53 2.67
CA ASN A 46 20.49 24.10 3.68
C ASN A 46 19.79 23.01 4.51
N THR A 47 18.99 23.43 5.49
CA THR A 47 18.33 22.52 6.44
C THR A 47 17.42 21.52 5.72
N LEU A 48 16.67 21.96 4.71
CA LEU A 48 15.86 21.09 3.86
C LEU A 48 16.70 20.07 3.09
N ALA A 49 17.84 20.47 2.52
CA ALA A 49 18.74 19.53 1.84
C ALA A 49 19.24 18.43 2.79
N TYR A 50 19.61 18.78 4.02
CA TYR A 50 19.98 17.80 5.05
C TYR A 50 18.80 16.88 5.43
N CYS A 51 17.60 17.44 5.59
CA CYS A 51 16.39 16.66 5.85
C CYS A 51 16.11 15.63 4.73
N LEU A 52 16.31 16.02 3.47
CA LEU A 52 16.15 15.11 2.33
C LEU A 52 17.26 14.05 2.29
N LYS A 53 18.51 14.38 2.65
CA LYS A 53 19.62 13.42 2.79
C LYS A 53 19.32 12.36 3.85
N ASP A 54 18.79 12.77 5.01
CA ASP A 54 18.37 11.84 6.07
C ASP A 54 17.25 10.88 5.63
N ASN A 55 16.48 11.27 4.61
CA ASN A 55 15.38 10.48 4.05
C ASN A 55 15.65 10.03 2.60
N GLU A 56 16.91 9.99 2.18
CA GLU A 56 17.33 9.83 0.78
C GLU A 56 16.82 8.53 0.16
N TYR A 57 16.78 7.43 0.93
CA TYR A 57 16.23 6.16 0.44
C TYR A 57 14.80 6.29 -0.07
N GLN A 58 13.93 7.01 0.66
CA GLN A 58 12.54 7.21 0.27
C GLN A 58 12.45 8.10 -0.97
N LEU A 59 13.24 9.20 -0.99
CA LEU A 59 13.31 10.11 -2.14
C LEU A 59 13.77 9.39 -3.40
N ARG A 60 14.88 8.63 -3.34
CA ARG A 60 15.38 7.82 -4.46
C ARG A 60 14.33 6.85 -4.96
N LYS A 61 13.65 6.13 -4.05
CA LYS A 61 12.60 5.19 -4.45
C LYS A 61 11.48 5.87 -5.24
N MET A 62 11.08 7.08 -4.84
CA MET A 62 10.07 7.86 -5.57
C MET A 62 10.58 8.29 -6.95
N LEU A 63 11.77 8.86 -7.03
CA LEU A 63 12.38 9.30 -8.29
C LEU A 63 12.64 8.12 -9.24
N HIS A 64 13.08 6.98 -8.73
CA HIS A 64 13.36 5.79 -9.53
C HIS A 64 12.09 5.17 -10.13
N ASN A 65 10.98 5.21 -9.39
CA ASN A 65 9.68 4.69 -9.81
C ASN A 65 8.89 5.66 -10.70
N LYS A 66 9.31 6.92 -10.76
CA LYS A 66 8.73 7.89 -11.71
C LYS A 66 9.12 7.47 -13.13
N ARG A 67 8.14 7.44 -14.03
CA ARG A 67 8.37 7.05 -15.43
C ARG A 67 9.16 8.13 -16.16
N ILE A 68 10.08 7.69 -17.01
CA ILE A 68 11.05 8.55 -17.71
C ILE A 68 10.33 9.61 -18.55
N ASP A 69 9.25 9.25 -19.24
CA ASP A 69 8.42 10.15 -20.07
C ASP A 69 7.73 11.27 -19.28
N THR A 70 7.67 11.16 -17.95
CA THR A 70 7.05 12.17 -17.08
C THR A 70 8.07 13.13 -16.46
N TYR A 71 9.34 13.03 -16.85
CA TYR A 71 10.36 14.02 -16.51
C TYR A 71 10.40 15.11 -17.58
N TYR A 72 9.78 16.25 -17.30
CA TYR A 72 9.79 17.43 -18.18
C TYR A 72 9.77 18.71 -17.35
N VAL A 73 10.36 19.78 -17.88
CA VAL A 73 10.39 21.10 -17.22
C VAL A 73 8.97 21.62 -17.02
N GLY A 74 8.66 22.10 -15.82
CA GLY A 74 7.32 22.51 -15.38
C GLY A 74 6.50 21.42 -14.68
N PHE A 75 6.92 20.15 -14.76
CA PHE A 75 6.27 19.07 -14.00
C PHE A 75 6.34 19.37 -12.50
N ASN A 76 5.19 19.27 -11.80
CA ASN A 76 5.13 19.45 -10.36
C ASN A 76 4.16 18.48 -9.67
N VAL A 77 4.49 18.12 -8.43
CA VAL A 77 3.71 17.20 -7.59
C VAL A 77 4.05 17.42 -6.11
N LYS A 78 3.13 17.11 -5.19
CA LYS A 78 3.50 17.08 -3.77
C LYS A 78 4.25 15.77 -3.49
N LEU A 79 5.29 15.86 -2.68
CA LEU A 79 6.13 14.75 -2.28
C LEU A 79 5.95 14.55 -0.77
N VAL A 80 5.69 13.31 -0.37
CA VAL A 80 5.38 12.99 1.02
C VAL A 80 6.36 11.93 1.50
N LEU A 81 7.22 12.30 2.45
CA LEU A 81 8.15 11.38 3.10
C LEU A 81 7.70 11.08 4.53
N ARG A 82 8.16 9.96 5.07
CA ARG A 82 7.90 9.56 6.46
C ARG A 82 9.17 9.75 7.28
N TRP A 83 9.14 10.67 8.23
CA TRP A 83 10.29 10.95 9.07
C TRP A 83 10.68 9.71 9.89
N ASN A 84 11.96 9.35 9.84
CA ASN A 84 12.56 8.27 10.62
C ASN A 84 11.83 6.91 10.47
N LYS A 85 11.31 6.63 9.27
CA LYS A 85 10.73 5.32 8.97
C LYS A 85 11.84 4.28 8.93
N ASP A 86 11.76 3.29 9.80
CA ASP A 86 12.58 2.07 9.68
C ASP A 86 12.10 1.23 8.49
N VAL A 87 12.63 1.53 7.31
CA VAL A 87 12.27 0.84 6.07
C VAL A 87 12.64 -0.64 6.14
N ALA A 88 13.71 -1.01 6.85
CA ALA A 88 14.14 -2.39 6.97
C ALA A 88 13.11 -3.18 7.77
N ALA A 89 12.69 -2.67 8.93
CA ALA A 89 11.67 -3.32 9.76
C ALA A 89 10.32 -3.45 9.02
N PHE A 90 9.86 -2.42 8.29
CA PHE A 90 8.59 -2.48 7.54
C PHE A 90 8.61 -3.42 6.32
N ASN A 91 9.81 -3.81 5.86
CA ASN A 91 9.97 -4.79 4.77
C ASN A 91 10.44 -6.16 5.28
N ASP A 92 10.73 -6.29 6.57
CA ASP A 92 11.03 -7.57 7.19
C ASP A 92 9.76 -8.42 7.24
N ARG A 93 9.82 -9.53 6.51
CA ARG A 93 8.71 -10.46 6.31
C ARG A 93 8.40 -11.33 7.53
N SER A 94 9.30 -11.36 8.52
CA SER A 94 9.10 -12.04 9.80
C SER A 94 8.39 -11.17 10.84
N LYS A 95 8.05 -9.92 10.48
CA LYS A 95 7.44 -8.97 11.40
C LYS A 95 5.98 -8.75 11.06
N ILE A 96 5.22 -8.36 12.08
CA ILE A 96 3.84 -7.90 11.91
C ILE A 96 3.88 -6.38 11.78
N VAL A 97 3.25 -5.88 10.72
CA VAL A 97 3.02 -4.44 10.55
C VAL A 97 1.66 -4.12 11.13
N VAL A 98 1.64 -3.30 12.17
CA VAL A 98 0.41 -2.83 12.79
C VAL A 98 -0.01 -1.52 12.15
N LEU A 99 -1.30 -1.34 11.90
CA LEU A 99 -1.94 -0.05 11.72
C LEU A 99 -3.00 0.09 12.81
N ASP A 100 -2.75 1.00 13.75
CA ASP A 100 -3.74 1.38 14.75
C ASP A 100 -4.48 2.62 14.27
N LYS A 101 -5.78 2.45 13.97
CA LYS A 101 -6.73 3.52 13.63
C LYS A 101 -7.66 3.87 14.78
N ARG A 102 -7.42 3.33 15.98
CA ARG A 102 -8.20 3.68 17.18
C ARG A 102 -7.85 5.10 17.59
N ASN A 103 -8.85 5.82 18.12
CA ASN A 103 -8.70 7.21 18.60
C ASN A 103 -8.29 8.24 17.53
N ASN A 104 -8.61 7.99 16.25
CA ASN A 104 -8.18 8.82 15.10
C ASN A 104 -6.66 8.96 14.94
N ASP A 105 -5.86 8.18 15.66
CA ASP A 105 -4.45 8.04 15.36
C ASP A 105 -4.33 7.20 14.09
N ASN A 106 -3.50 7.57 13.13
CA ASN A 106 -3.26 6.79 11.91
C ASN A 106 -1.83 6.27 11.95
N HIS A 107 -1.51 5.54 13.02
CA HIS A 107 -0.15 5.17 13.32
C HIS A 107 0.15 3.73 12.87
N SER A 108 1.12 3.60 11.97
CA SER A 108 1.72 2.29 11.68
C SER A 108 3.06 2.11 12.37
N TYR A 109 3.29 0.91 12.90
CA TYR A 109 4.55 0.48 13.52
C TYR A 109 4.76 -1.03 13.32
N VAL A 110 5.91 -1.54 13.72
CA VAL A 110 6.30 -2.94 13.53
C VAL A 110 6.43 -3.61 14.88
N ILE A 111 5.88 -4.82 15.01
CA ILE A 111 6.04 -5.68 16.18
C ILE A 111 6.64 -7.04 15.76
N ASN A 112 7.26 -7.72 16.72
CA ASN A 112 7.74 -9.08 16.52
C ASN A 112 6.61 -10.10 16.70
N GLU A 113 6.75 -11.27 16.09
CA GLU A 113 5.80 -12.37 16.25
C GLU A 113 5.67 -12.86 17.71
N ASP A 114 6.71 -12.80 18.55
CA ASP A 114 6.60 -13.23 19.95
C ASP A 114 5.71 -12.33 20.83
N LYS A 115 5.29 -11.16 20.31
CA LYS A 115 4.49 -10.18 21.03
C LYS A 115 3.03 -10.07 20.55
N TYR A 116 2.57 -10.96 19.68
CA TYR A 116 1.21 -10.87 19.14
C TYR A 116 0.15 -11.39 20.11
N GLU A 117 -1.06 -10.83 20.02
CA GLU A 117 -2.23 -11.31 20.76
C GLU A 117 -2.71 -12.63 20.14
N ALA A 118 -2.66 -13.72 20.91
CA ALA A 118 -2.96 -15.07 20.40
C ALA A 118 -4.45 -15.27 20.04
N LYS A 119 -5.34 -14.49 20.64
CA LYS A 119 -6.78 -14.50 20.35
C LYS A 119 -7.16 -13.21 19.64
N ILE A 120 -7.17 -13.25 18.32
CA ILE A 120 -7.60 -12.15 17.45
C ILE A 120 -8.36 -12.73 16.26
N TYR A 121 -9.38 -12.05 15.78
CA TYR A 121 -10.05 -12.43 14.54
C TYR A 121 -9.06 -12.39 13.39
N LYS A 122 -8.97 -13.47 12.61
CA LYS A 122 -8.06 -13.54 11.46
C LYS A 122 -8.84 -13.51 10.16
N ILE A 123 -8.29 -12.81 9.17
CA ILE A 123 -8.78 -12.75 7.81
C ILE A 123 -7.70 -13.33 6.92
N PHE A 124 -8.07 -14.35 6.16
CA PHE A 124 -7.28 -14.90 5.05
C PHE A 124 -8.02 -14.57 3.76
N SER A 125 -7.28 -14.23 2.71
CA SER A 125 -7.91 -13.92 1.42
C SER A 125 -6.96 -14.21 0.27
N ASP A 126 -7.54 -14.60 -0.85
CA ASP A 126 -6.85 -14.74 -2.13
C ASP A 126 -7.82 -14.42 -3.28
N ALA A 127 -7.28 -14.11 -4.45
CA ALA A 127 -8.06 -13.90 -5.65
C ALA A 127 -7.35 -14.41 -6.89
N CYS A 128 -8.16 -14.77 -7.89
CA CYS A 128 -7.66 -15.14 -9.20
C CYS A 128 -8.36 -14.33 -10.29
N TYR A 129 -7.68 -14.10 -11.40
CA TYR A 129 -8.25 -13.47 -12.58
C TYR A 129 -7.75 -14.11 -13.86
N PHE A 130 -8.68 -14.49 -14.73
CA PHE A 130 -8.40 -15.08 -16.03
C PHE A 130 -8.46 -14.00 -17.12
N GLU A 131 -7.31 -13.43 -17.50
CA GLU A 131 -7.22 -12.36 -18.50
C GLU A 131 -7.92 -12.71 -19.83
N ASN A 132 -7.76 -13.94 -20.31
CA ASN A 132 -8.37 -14.42 -21.55
C ASN A 132 -9.90 -14.53 -21.47
N LYS A 133 -10.45 -14.76 -20.26
CA LYS A 133 -11.89 -14.91 -20.05
C LYS A 133 -12.55 -13.65 -19.50
N LYS A 134 -11.76 -12.65 -19.09
CA LYS A 134 -12.19 -11.37 -18.48
C LYS A 134 -13.06 -11.54 -17.22
N TYR A 135 -12.85 -12.62 -16.49
CA TYR A 135 -13.48 -12.85 -15.20
C TYR A 135 -12.50 -13.48 -14.23
N GLY A 136 -12.83 -13.37 -12.95
CA GLY A 136 -12.07 -13.93 -11.86
C GLY A 136 -12.99 -14.28 -10.70
N GLY A 137 -12.37 -14.53 -9.56
CA GLY A 137 -13.06 -14.75 -8.31
C GLY A 137 -12.15 -14.40 -7.17
N PHE A 138 -12.74 -14.14 -6.01
CA PHE A 138 -12.00 -14.06 -4.77
C PHE A 138 -12.66 -14.93 -3.72
N ALA A 139 -11.88 -15.28 -2.72
CA ALA A 139 -12.36 -15.91 -1.52
C ALA A 139 -11.69 -15.28 -0.30
N PHE A 140 -12.42 -15.28 0.80
CA PHE A 140 -11.83 -14.98 2.10
C PHE A 140 -12.40 -15.91 3.17
N ILE A 141 -11.58 -16.18 4.16
CA ILE A 141 -11.93 -16.95 5.35
C ILE A 141 -11.74 -16.04 6.56
N ILE A 142 -12.75 -16.02 7.43
CA ILE A 142 -12.65 -15.40 8.75
C ILE A 142 -12.53 -16.51 9.78
N GLU A 143 -11.49 -16.47 10.60
CA GLU A 143 -11.34 -17.29 11.80
C GLU A 143 -11.73 -16.45 13.02
N ASP A 144 -12.70 -16.92 13.81
CA ASP A 144 -13.12 -16.25 15.04
C ASP A 144 -12.22 -16.59 16.24
N LEU A 145 -12.56 -16.07 17.42
CA LEU A 145 -11.78 -16.27 18.65
C LEU A 145 -11.84 -17.70 19.21
N GLU A 146 -12.80 -18.51 18.74
CA GLU A 146 -12.98 -19.92 19.12
C GLU A 146 -12.32 -20.86 18.09
N GLY A 147 -11.81 -20.32 16.98
CA GLY A 147 -11.19 -21.07 15.89
C GLY A 147 -12.19 -21.56 14.84
N ASN A 148 -13.43 -21.04 14.83
CA ASN A 148 -14.40 -21.40 13.79
C ASN A 148 -14.10 -20.61 12.51
N TYR A 149 -14.20 -21.29 11.37
CA TYR A 149 -14.02 -20.67 10.06
C TYR A 149 -15.36 -20.30 9.41
N LYS A 150 -15.40 -19.11 8.81
CA LYS A 150 -16.47 -18.67 7.91
C LYS A 150 -15.87 -18.32 6.55
N LEU A 151 -16.26 -19.10 5.53
CA LEU A 151 -15.86 -18.89 4.14
C LEU A 151 -16.84 -17.96 3.41
N HIS A 152 -16.29 -17.11 2.55
CA HIS A 152 -17.05 -16.38 1.55
C HIS A 152 -16.31 -16.42 0.22
N THR A 153 -17.08 -16.49 -0.87
CA THR A 153 -16.55 -16.52 -2.23
C THR A 153 -17.42 -15.67 -3.15
N GLU A 154 -16.81 -15.07 -4.16
CA GLU A 154 -17.55 -14.28 -5.13
C GLU A 154 -16.88 -14.30 -6.49
N LYS A 155 -17.70 -14.40 -7.54
CA LYS A 155 -17.27 -14.22 -8.92
C LYS A 155 -17.21 -12.74 -9.26
N VAL A 156 -16.15 -12.35 -9.95
CA VAL A 156 -15.95 -10.95 -10.37
C VAL A 156 -15.68 -10.88 -11.87
N ARG A 157 -16.10 -9.79 -12.51
CA ARG A 157 -15.91 -9.54 -13.94
C ARG A 157 -15.09 -8.28 -14.13
N GLU A 158 -14.20 -8.29 -15.11
CA GLU A 158 -13.44 -7.11 -15.55
C GLU A 158 -12.55 -6.42 -14.49
N ILE A 159 -12.32 -7.06 -13.34
CA ILE A 159 -11.41 -6.56 -12.31
C ILE A 159 -10.17 -7.47 -12.20
N GLY A 160 -8.98 -6.89 -12.23
CA GLY A 160 -7.73 -7.66 -12.11
C GLY A 160 -7.50 -8.24 -10.72
N SER A 161 -6.55 -9.17 -10.61
CA SER A 161 -6.26 -9.93 -9.36
C SER A 161 -6.06 -9.03 -8.14
N SER A 162 -5.20 -8.00 -8.23
CA SER A 162 -4.92 -7.12 -7.09
C SER A 162 -6.13 -6.30 -6.62
N GLN A 163 -7.06 -5.99 -7.53
CA GLN A 163 -8.31 -5.32 -7.18
C GLN A 163 -9.28 -6.30 -6.52
N ALA A 164 -9.36 -7.53 -7.02
CA ALA A 164 -10.16 -8.59 -6.41
C ALA A 164 -9.65 -8.97 -5.01
N GLU A 165 -8.34 -9.06 -4.79
CA GLU A 165 -7.72 -9.23 -3.47
C GLU A 165 -8.11 -8.10 -2.50
N LEU A 166 -8.04 -6.84 -2.96
CA LEU A 166 -8.44 -5.69 -2.16
C LEU A 166 -9.92 -5.76 -1.76
N ILE A 167 -10.80 -6.10 -2.69
CA ILE A 167 -12.24 -6.23 -2.43
C ILE A 167 -12.52 -7.37 -1.44
N ALA A 168 -11.83 -8.50 -1.55
CA ALA A 168 -11.98 -9.62 -0.62
C ALA A 168 -11.71 -9.18 0.83
N VAL A 169 -10.61 -8.46 1.03
CA VAL A 169 -10.22 -7.95 2.35
C VAL A 169 -11.22 -6.90 2.86
N ILE A 170 -11.67 -5.97 2.01
CA ILE A 170 -12.69 -4.98 2.36
C ILE A 170 -13.96 -5.68 2.87
N LYS A 171 -14.50 -6.64 2.12
CA LYS A 171 -15.74 -7.35 2.49
C LYS A 171 -15.58 -8.14 3.78
N ALA A 172 -14.42 -8.77 4.00
CA ALA A 172 -14.14 -9.45 5.25
C ALA A 172 -14.18 -8.48 6.45
N ILE A 173 -13.62 -7.27 6.31
CA ILE A 173 -13.63 -6.24 7.37
C ILE A 173 -15.03 -5.69 7.60
N GLU A 174 -15.85 -5.54 6.55
CA GLU A 174 -17.26 -5.13 6.67
C GLU A 174 -18.09 -6.13 7.48
N LEU A 175 -17.86 -7.43 7.29
CA LEU A 175 -18.47 -8.47 8.12
C LEU A 175 -18.01 -8.43 9.57
N LEU A 176 -16.85 -7.83 9.84
CA LEU A 176 -16.26 -7.62 11.16
C LEU A 176 -16.40 -6.17 11.62
N LYS A 177 -17.46 -5.46 11.20
CA LYS A 177 -17.68 -4.03 11.53
C LYS A 177 -17.58 -3.72 13.03
N ASP A 178 -18.13 -4.60 13.88
CA ASP A 178 -18.19 -4.43 15.34
C ASP A 178 -16.94 -4.97 16.06
N ILE A 179 -15.98 -5.51 15.33
CA ILE A 179 -14.72 -6.03 15.86
C ILE A 179 -13.62 -4.98 15.72
N GLU A 180 -13.03 -4.58 16.85
CA GLU A 180 -11.98 -3.55 16.86
C GLU A 180 -10.61 -4.10 16.47
N LYS A 181 -10.28 -5.35 16.83
CA LYS A 181 -8.96 -5.94 16.62
C LYS A 181 -9.03 -7.09 15.61
N ILE A 182 -8.31 -6.95 14.51
CA ILE A 182 -8.25 -7.97 13.46
C ILE A 182 -6.82 -8.19 12.99
N ARG A 183 -6.54 -9.39 12.50
CA ARG A 183 -5.30 -9.73 11.80
C ARG A 183 -5.61 -10.12 10.36
N ILE A 184 -4.98 -9.45 9.41
CA ILE A 184 -5.00 -9.80 8.00
C ILE A 184 -3.75 -10.62 7.71
N VAL A 185 -3.94 -11.88 7.37
CA VAL A 185 -2.89 -12.80 6.95
C VAL A 185 -2.92 -12.85 5.43
N THR A 186 -1.88 -12.32 4.80
CA THR A 186 -1.85 -12.16 3.34
C THR A 186 -0.42 -12.17 2.81
N ASP A 187 -0.22 -12.71 1.62
CA ASP A 187 1.01 -12.54 0.86
C ASP A 187 1.02 -11.23 0.03
N SER A 188 -0.14 -10.58 -0.08
CA SER A 188 -0.36 -9.37 -0.86
C SER A 188 0.29 -8.15 -0.23
N GLN A 189 1.43 -7.78 -0.79
CA GLN A 189 2.07 -6.49 -0.50
C GLN A 189 1.19 -5.33 -0.97
N TYR A 190 0.29 -5.53 -1.95
CA TYR A 190 -0.61 -4.50 -2.45
C TYR A 190 -1.59 -4.06 -1.36
N VAL A 191 -2.29 -5.01 -0.73
CA VAL A 191 -3.22 -4.74 0.37
C VAL A 191 -2.49 -4.10 1.55
N ARG A 192 -1.42 -4.74 2.03
CA ARG A 192 -0.68 -4.27 3.21
C ARG A 192 -0.10 -2.87 3.00
N LYS A 193 0.66 -2.65 1.92
CA LYS A 193 1.30 -1.36 1.66
C LYS A 193 0.28 -0.30 1.28
N GLY A 194 -0.82 -0.67 0.63
CA GLY A 194 -1.94 0.22 0.36
C GLY A 194 -2.40 0.97 1.60
N LEU A 195 -2.78 0.23 2.64
CA LEU A 195 -3.31 0.82 3.86
C LEU A 195 -2.22 1.44 4.75
N THR A 196 -1.11 0.74 4.94
CA THR A 196 -0.06 1.15 5.90
C THR A 196 0.89 2.20 5.33
N GLU A 197 1.09 2.25 4.01
CA GLU A 197 2.11 3.06 3.35
C GLU A 197 1.53 4.11 2.39
N TRP A 198 0.61 3.71 1.51
CA TRP A 198 0.22 4.53 0.36
C TRP A 198 -0.92 5.49 0.65
N ILE A 199 -2.04 5.02 1.19
CA ILE A 199 -3.22 5.85 1.49
C ILE A 199 -2.86 7.10 2.32
N PRO A 200 -2.07 7.01 3.41
CA PRO A 200 -1.69 8.20 4.17
C PRO A 200 -0.91 9.22 3.34
N CYS A 201 -0.06 8.77 2.41
CA CYS A 201 0.67 9.66 1.51
C CYS A 201 -0.24 10.24 0.42
N TRP A 202 -1.13 9.42 -0.16
CA TRP A 202 -2.05 9.85 -1.21
C TRP A 202 -3.03 10.91 -0.74
N LYS A 203 -3.57 10.79 0.48
CA LYS A 203 -4.43 11.82 1.08
C LYS A 203 -3.76 13.19 1.16
N LEU A 204 -2.44 13.23 1.38
CA LEU A 204 -1.66 14.47 1.46
C LEU A 204 -1.21 14.98 0.08
N ASN A 205 -1.18 14.12 -0.93
CA ASN A 205 -0.83 14.45 -2.32
C ASN A 205 -2.06 14.44 -3.26
N ASP A 206 -3.24 14.78 -2.76
CA ASP A 206 -4.47 14.91 -3.56
C ASP A 206 -4.77 13.68 -4.45
N PHE A 207 -4.43 12.48 -3.97
CA PHE A 207 -4.53 11.21 -4.70
C PHE A 207 -3.82 11.19 -6.06
N ARG A 208 -2.70 11.91 -6.17
CA ARG A 208 -1.81 11.86 -7.34
C ARG A 208 -0.62 10.94 -7.10
N THR A 209 -0.18 10.27 -8.15
CA THR A 209 1.06 9.50 -8.19
C THR A 209 2.25 10.42 -8.42
N ILE A 210 3.47 9.90 -8.24
CA ILE A 210 4.72 10.63 -8.58
C ILE A 210 4.82 10.99 -10.08
N ASN A 211 4.02 10.33 -10.91
CA ASN A 211 3.88 10.61 -12.34
C ASN A 211 2.88 11.74 -12.64
N GLY A 212 2.20 12.27 -11.63
CA GLY A 212 1.20 13.33 -11.75
C GLY A 212 -0.21 12.85 -12.11
N GLU A 213 -0.38 11.56 -12.35
CA GLU A 213 -1.67 10.91 -12.65
C GLU A 213 -2.46 10.61 -11.38
N SER A 214 -3.77 10.51 -11.51
CA SER A 214 -4.64 10.00 -10.44
C SER A 214 -4.26 8.56 -10.07
N VAL A 215 -4.31 8.25 -8.77
CA VAL A 215 -4.18 6.89 -8.26
C VAL A 215 -5.24 5.98 -8.90
N LYS A 216 -4.88 4.75 -9.27
CA LYS A 216 -5.86 3.77 -9.76
C LYS A 216 -6.66 3.20 -8.59
N ASN A 217 -7.93 2.86 -8.83
CA ASN A 217 -8.84 2.26 -7.84
C ASN A 217 -9.07 3.14 -6.60
N ILE A 218 -9.10 4.47 -6.76
CA ILE A 218 -9.29 5.42 -5.64
C ILE A 218 -10.53 5.08 -4.82
N GLU A 219 -11.65 4.72 -5.45
CA GLU A 219 -12.90 4.37 -4.76
C GLU A 219 -12.70 3.19 -3.79
N ASN A 220 -12.06 2.11 -4.24
CA ASN A 220 -11.75 0.96 -3.38
C ASN A 220 -10.79 1.33 -2.25
N TRP A 221 -9.81 2.21 -2.51
CA TRP A 221 -8.89 2.67 -1.46
C TRP A 221 -9.56 3.55 -0.41
N LEU A 222 -10.44 4.46 -0.82
CA LEU A 222 -11.23 5.28 0.08
C LEU A 222 -12.17 4.41 0.92
N HIS A 223 -12.80 3.43 0.28
CA HIS A 223 -13.66 2.48 0.97
C HIS A 223 -12.88 1.61 1.96
N PHE A 224 -11.72 1.08 1.55
CA PHE A 224 -10.83 0.32 2.42
C PHE A 224 -10.38 1.12 3.65
N ASP A 225 -9.97 2.37 3.43
CA ASP A 225 -9.59 3.25 4.52
C ASP A 225 -10.75 3.52 5.49
N ASN A 226 -11.97 3.68 4.97
CA ASN A 226 -13.18 3.92 5.73
C ASN A 226 -13.59 2.71 6.59
N VAL A 227 -13.65 1.50 6.02
CA VAL A 227 -14.02 0.28 6.78
C VAL A 227 -12.98 -0.08 7.85
N CYS A 228 -11.74 0.38 7.69
CA CYS A 228 -10.68 0.24 8.68
C CYS A 228 -10.72 1.29 9.80
N ASN A 229 -11.58 2.31 9.71
CA ASN A 229 -11.62 3.37 10.70
C ASN A 229 -11.97 2.84 12.10
N GLY A 230 -11.26 3.30 13.13
CA GLY A 230 -11.46 2.82 14.50
C GLY A 230 -10.94 1.42 14.79
N LYS A 231 -10.25 0.75 13.84
CA LYS A 231 -9.73 -0.62 14.03
C LYS A 231 -8.24 -0.64 14.35
N TYR A 232 -7.83 -1.65 15.10
CA TYR A 232 -6.46 -2.11 15.23
C TYR A 232 -6.24 -3.28 14.28
N ILE A 233 -5.35 -3.10 13.31
CA ILE A 233 -5.14 -4.04 12.22
C ILE A 233 -3.70 -4.53 12.22
N GLU A 234 -3.53 -5.83 12.38
CA GLU A 234 -2.24 -6.50 12.23
C GLU A 234 -2.11 -7.09 10.83
N PHE A 235 -1.04 -6.76 10.12
CA PHE A 235 -0.70 -7.40 8.87
C PHE A 235 0.40 -8.43 9.11
N GLN A 236 0.04 -9.71 9.01
CA GLN A 236 0.98 -10.82 9.01
C GLN A 236 1.25 -11.21 7.56
N TRP A 237 2.50 -11.03 7.14
CA TRP A 237 2.90 -11.46 5.81
C TRP A 237 3.16 -12.96 5.81
N ILE A 238 2.64 -13.64 4.81
CA ILE A 238 3.00 -15.03 4.53
C ILE A 238 3.63 -15.15 3.15
N LYS A 239 4.44 -16.18 2.97
CA LYS A 239 5.04 -16.43 1.66
C LYS A 239 3.97 -16.98 0.72
N GLY A 240 3.76 -16.35 -0.43
CA GLY A 240 2.89 -16.89 -1.48
C GLY A 240 3.33 -18.30 -1.88
N HIS A 241 2.34 -19.17 -2.12
CA HIS A 241 2.54 -20.61 -2.36
C HIS A 241 3.30 -21.35 -1.24
N SER A 242 3.32 -20.81 -0.02
CA SER A 242 3.65 -21.63 1.16
C SER A 242 2.47 -22.52 1.51
N ASN A 243 2.71 -23.63 2.21
CA ASN A 243 1.68 -24.56 2.68
C ASN A 243 0.80 -23.95 3.80
N HIS A 244 0.49 -22.65 3.73
CA HIS A 244 -0.49 -22.03 4.61
C HIS A 244 -1.87 -22.49 4.17
N PHE A 245 -2.47 -23.36 4.98
CA PHE A 245 -3.67 -24.10 4.64
C PHE A 245 -4.83 -23.18 4.26
N GLU A 246 -5.12 -22.16 5.06
CA GLU A 246 -6.22 -21.22 4.85
C GLU A 246 -6.06 -20.38 3.57
N ASN A 247 -4.83 -19.97 3.23
CA ASN A 247 -4.56 -19.25 1.98
C ASN A 247 -4.68 -20.16 0.76
N SER A 248 -4.22 -21.42 0.88
CA SER A 248 -4.41 -22.41 -0.17
C SER A 248 -5.89 -22.74 -0.40
N LEU A 249 -6.69 -22.76 0.68
CA LEU A 249 -8.14 -22.86 0.56
C LEU A 249 -8.74 -21.64 -0.13
N CYS A 250 -8.30 -20.42 0.21
CA CYS A 250 -8.76 -19.21 -0.47
C CYS A 250 -8.43 -19.22 -1.97
N ASP A 251 -7.22 -19.60 -2.38
CA ASP A 251 -6.84 -19.73 -3.80
C ASP A 251 -7.75 -20.73 -4.54
N MET A 252 -7.98 -21.91 -3.93
CA MET A 252 -8.88 -22.93 -4.48
C MET A 252 -10.30 -22.39 -4.65
N TYR A 253 -10.87 -21.81 -3.59
CA TYR A 253 -12.24 -21.30 -3.61
C TYR A 253 -12.41 -20.07 -4.51
N ALA A 254 -11.38 -19.24 -4.67
CA ALA A 254 -11.38 -18.13 -5.61
C ALA A 254 -11.49 -18.63 -7.05
N ARG A 255 -10.76 -19.70 -7.40
CA ARG A 255 -10.84 -20.35 -8.72
C ARG A 255 -12.20 -20.99 -8.95
N ASP A 256 -12.73 -21.71 -7.97
CA ASP A 256 -14.07 -22.31 -8.06
C ASP A 256 -15.15 -21.24 -8.28
N ALA A 257 -15.07 -20.13 -7.54
CA ALA A 257 -15.99 -19.00 -7.71
C ALA A 257 -15.89 -18.37 -9.10
N ALA A 258 -14.67 -18.22 -9.64
CA ALA A 258 -14.44 -17.69 -10.98
C ALA A 258 -15.11 -18.56 -12.06
N GLU A 259 -15.09 -19.89 -11.89
CA GLU A 259 -15.66 -20.83 -12.86
C GLU A 259 -17.17 -21.08 -12.67
N THR A 260 -17.74 -20.67 -11.53
CA THR A 260 -19.18 -20.82 -11.27
C THR A 260 -20.02 -20.06 -12.32
N PRO A 261 -21.05 -20.68 -12.92
CA PRO A 261 -21.96 -20.00 -13.84
C PRO A 261 -22.64 -18.81 -13.14
N SER A 262 -22.76 -17.67 -13.84
CA SER A 262 -23.53 -16.55 -13.27
C SER A 262 -25.02 -16.89 -13.31
N PRO A 263 -25.81 -16.50 -12.29
CA PRO A 263 -27.26 -16.76 -12.29
C PRO A 263 -28.01 -16.09 -13.46
N ASP A 264 -27.37 -15.16 -14.18
CA ASP A 264 -27.92 -14.46 -15.37
C ASP A 264 -27.58 -15.15 -16.72
N THR A 265 -27.26 -16.44 -16.73
CA THR A 265 -27.10 -17.25 -17.97
C THR A 265 -28.12 -18.35 -18.07
#